data_AF-A0A352WYE0-F1
#
_entry.id   AF-A0A352WYE0-F1
#
_cell.length_a   1.000
_cell.length_b   1.000
_cell.length_c   1.000
_cell.angle_alpha   90.00
_cell.angle_beta   90.00
_cell.angle_gamma   90.00
#
_symmetry.space_group_name_H-M   'P 1'
#
loop_
_entity.id
_entity.type
_entity.pdbx_description
1 polymer ?
#
loop_
_entity_poly.entity_id
_entity_poly.type
_entity_poly.pdbx_seq_one_letter_code
_entity_poly.pdbx_strand_id
1 'polypeptide(L)'
;MDKEKYLVDSVEALEKKIGEVRKAQERFSTYSQEQVDAIFKAAAIAANKARLSLAKDAVTETGMGVVEDKVIKNNYASEYIYNAYKDTVTCGVIEEDSAAGIVRVAEPIGVVAAVIPTTNPTSTAIFKCLISLKTRNGIIISPHPRAKKSTIDAAKIVLDAAVKAGAPEDIIAWIDIPSLDMTNTLMKEADIILATGGPGMVKAAYSSGKPALGVGAGNT
;
A
#
# COMPACT_ATOMS: atom_id res chain seq x y z
N MET A 1 -21.84 -11.72 -13.37
CA MET A 1 -21.83 -10.56 -12.48
C MET A 1 -20.47 -10.44 -11.79
N ASP A 2 -19.45 -9.78 -12.31
CA ASP A 2 -18.95 -9.60 -13.68
C ASP A 2 -17.43 -9.47 -13.56
N LYS A 3 -16.69 -10.19 -14.40
CA LYS A 3 -15.22 -10.29 -14.36
C LYS A 3 -14.53 -9.19 -15.20
N GLU A 4 -15.20 -8.08 -15.48
CA GLU A 4 -14.58 -6.86 -15.98
C GLU A 4 -14.31 -5.91 -14.81
N LYS A 5 -13.53 -6.37 -13.82
CA LYS A 5 -12.96 -5.46 -12.84
C LYS A 5 -11.94 -4.61 -13.61
N TYR A 6 -12.36 -3.42 -14.02
CA TYR A 6 -11.70 -2.52 -14.98
C TYR A 6 -10.17 -2.52 -14.87
N LEU A 7 -9.53 -2.92 -15.98
CA LEU A 7 -8.09 -2.84 -16.19
C LEU A 7 -7.64 -1.37 -16.12
N VAL A 8 -6.57 -1.09 -15.38
CA VAL A 8 -5.94 0.23 -15.31
C VAL A 8 -4.72 0.27 -16.24
N ASP A 9 -4.98 0.58 -17.50
CA ASP A 9 -4.00 0.63 -18.59
C ASP A 9 -3.87 2.01 -19.27
N SER A 10 -4.71 2.97 -18.89
CA SER A 10 -4.67 4.35 -19.37
C SER A 10 -4.76 5.36 -18.24
N VAL A 11 -4.46 6.63 -18.54
CA VAL A 11 -4.57 7.74 -17.58
C VAL A 11 -6.03 7.94 -17.16
N GLU A 12 -6.97 7.87 -18.09
CA GLU A 12 -8.40 8.01 -17.83
C GLU A 12 -8.92 6.87 -16.93
N ALA A 13 -8.47 5.64 -17.17
CA ALA A 13 -8.79 4.50 -16.33
C ALA A 13 -8.23 4.67 -14.90
N LEU A 14 -7.02 5.21 -14.78
CA LEU A 14 -6.40 5.53 -13.51
C LEU A 14 -7.16 6.63 -12.75
N GLU A 15 -7.55 7.72 -13.41
CA GLU A 15 -8.32 8.80 -12.79
C GLU A 15 -9.66 8.29 -12.23
N LYS A 16 -10.36 7.45 -13.01
CA LYS A 16 -11.57 6.77 -12.53
C LYS A 16 -11.28 5.93 -11.30
N LYS A 17 -10.20 5.14 -11.32
CA LYS A 17 -9.79 4.29 -10.20
C LYS A 17 -9.43 5.11 -8.95
N ILE A 18 -8.77 6.26 -9.12
CA ILE A 18 -8.49 7.19 -8.01
C ILE A 18 -9.80 7.66 -7.36
N GLY A 19 -10.81 8.02 -8.15
CA GLY A 19 -12.14 8.38 -7.63
C GLY A 19 -12.83 7.26 -6.84
N GLU A 20 -12.69 6.00 -7.28
CA GLU A 20 -13.21 4.83 -6.58
C GLU A 20 -12.49 4.60 -5.24
N VAL A 21 -11.16 4.68 -5.22
CA VAL A 21 -10.36 4.56 -4.00
C VAL A 21 -10.66 5.69 -3.02
N ARG A 22 -10.87 6.93 -3.49
CA ARG A 22 -11.30 8.06 -2.63
C ARG A 22 -12.62 7.76 -1.93
N LYS A 23 -13.64 7.29 -2.66
CA LYS A 23 -14.94 6.88 -2.07
C LYS A 23 -14.82 5.69 -1.11
N ALA A 24 -13.91 4.76 -1.38
CA ALA A 24 -13.60 3.67 -0.46
C ALA A 24 -12.95 4.20 0.83
N GLN A 25 -11.99 5.11 0.70
CA GLN A 25 -11.29 5.73 1.82
C GLN A 25 -12.21 6.59 2.68
N GLU A 26 -13.11 7.37 2.09
CA GLU A 26 -14.13 8.15 2.80
C GLU A 26 -15.02 7.25 3.68
N ARG A 27 -15.40 6.08 3.19
CA ARG A 27 -16.12 5.08 4.01
C ARG A 27 -15.22 4.53 5.10
N PHE A 28 -13.99 4.18 4.75
CA PHE A 28 -13.05 3.54 5.67
C PHE A 28 -12.58 4.48 6.80
N SER A 29 -12.57 5.80 6.59
CA SER A 29 -12.20 6.80 7.60
C SER A 29 -13.14 6.77 8.81
N THR A 30 -14.38 6.32 8.63
CA THR A 30 -15.41 6.23 9.68
C THR A 30 -15.32 4.97 10.56
N TYR A 31 -14.39 4.05 10.25
CA TYR A 31 -14.31 2.77 10.94
C TYR A 31 -13.72 2.95 12.35
N SER A 32 -14.24 2.15 13.27
CA SER A 32 -13.72 2.03 14.64
C SER A 32 -12.33 1.38 14.67
N GLN A 33 -11.59 1.58 15.77
CA GLN A 33 -10.27 0.97 15.98
C GLN A 33 -10.35 -0.56 15.87
N GLU A 34 -11.39 -1.17 16.44
CA GLU A 34 -11.59 -2.62 16.46
C GLU A 34 -11.82 -3.19 15.06
N GLN A 35 -12.58 -2.48 14.22
CA GLN A 35 -12.78 -2.86 12.82
C GLN A 35 -11.47 -2.76 12.04
N VAL A 36 -10.72 -1.66 12.21
CA VAL A 36 -9.42 -1.47 11.57
C VAL A 36 -8.42 -2.56 11.99
N ASP A 37 -8.41 -2.93 13.27
CA ASP A 37 -7.50 -3.93 13.82
C ASP A 37 -7.83 -5.34 13.33
N ALA A 38 -9.13 -5.68 13.21
CA ALA A 38 -9.57 -6.93 12.62
C ALA A 38 -9.13 -7.06 11.16
N ILE A 39 -9.27 -5.98 10.37
CA ILE A 39 -8.82 -5.91 8.98
C ILE A 39 -7.31 -6.04 8.89
N PHE A 40 -6.56 -5.28 9.68
CA PHE A 40 -5.10 -5.29 9.71
C PHE A 40 -4.55 -6.68 10.05
N LYS A 41 -5.12 -7.35 11.05
CA LYS A 41 -4.76 -8.71 11.44
C LYS A 41 -5.02 -9.72 10.32
N ALA A 42 -6.21 -9.68 9.72
CA ALA A 42 -6.58 -10.63 8.67
C ALA A 42 -5.68 -10.50 7.43
N ALA A 43 -5.43 -9.25 7.02
CA ALA A 43 -4.53 -8.90 5.93
C ALA A 43 -3.09 -9.39 6.17
N ALA A 44 -2.54 -9.14 7.38
CA ALA A 44 -1.19 -9.55 7.72
C ALA A 44 -1.02 -11.08 7.74
N ILE A 45 -1.99 -11.80 8.30
CA ILE A 45 -1.99 -13.28 8.33
C ILE A 45 -2.02 -13.85 6.91
N ALA A 46 -2.85 -13.28 6.01
CA ALA A 46 -2.94 -13.74 4.63
C ALA A 46 -1.63 -13.52 3.87
N ALA A 47 -1.04 -12.33 4.00
CA ALA A 47 0.26 -12.02 3.41
C ALA A 47 1.37 -12.95 3.93
N ASN A 48 1.42 -13.20 5.25
CA ASN A 48 2.40 -14.09 5.85
C ASN A 48 2.23 -15.54 5.38
N LYS A 49 0.98 -16.03 5.23
CA LYS A 49 0.70 -17.37 4.67
C LYS A 49 1.18 -17.51 3.22
N ALA A 50 1.06 -16.46 2.41
CA ALA A 50 1.46 -16.43 1.01
C ALA A 50 2.97 -16.16 0.78
N ARG A 51 3.77 -15.99 1.84
CA ARG A 51 5.18 -15.60 1.75
C ARG A 51 6.03 -16.45 0.80
N LEU A 52 5.77 -17.76 0.76
CA LEU A 52 6.52 -18.74 -0.04
C LEU A 52 6.18 -18.63 -1.53
N SER A 53 4.89 -18.58 -1.89
CA SER A 53 4.47 -18.44 -3.29
C SER A 53 4.92 -17.09 -3.85
N LEU A 54 4.66 -16.00 -3.13
CA LEU A 54 5.06 -14.65 -3.54
C LEU A 54 6.58 -14.50 -3.70
N ALA A 55 7.38 -15.16 -2.87
CA ALA A 55 8.83 -15.14 -3.01
C ALA A 55 9.29 -15.84 -4.31
N LYS A 56 8.73 -17.02 -4.60
CA LYS A 56 9.03 -17.78 -5.84
C LYS A 56 8.62 -17.00 -7.08
N ASP A 57 7.42 -16.42 -7.08
CA ASP A 57 6.91 -15.64 -8.21
C ASP A 57 7.77 -14.41 -8.46
N ALA A 58 8.18 -13.70 -7.39
CA ALA A 58 9.06 -12.55 -7.51
C ALA A 58 10.45 -12.89 -8.07
N VAL A 59 11.08 -14.00 -7.64
CA VAL A 59 12.35 -14.42 -8.24
C VAL A 59 12.16 -14.80 -9.71
N THR A 60 11.10 -15.55 -10.02
CA THR A 60 10.80 -16.02 -11.38
C THR A 60 10.55 -14.85 -12.34
N GLU A 61 9.75 -13.86 -11.93
CA GLU A 61 9.41 -12.71 -12.77
C GLU A 61 10.62 -11.78 -12.96
N THR A 62 11.34 -11.48 -11.88
CA THR A 62 12.38 -10.44 -11.91
C THR A 62 13.75 -10.97 -12.35
N GLY A 63 14.00 -12.27 -12.17
CA GLY A 63 15.32 -12.88 -12.29
C GLY A 63 16.30 -12.45 -11.20
N MET A 64 15.82 -11.88 -10.08
CA MET A 64 16.66 -11.25 -9.06
C MET A 64 16.44 -11.82 -7.65
N GLY A 65 17.56 -12.10 -6.97
CA GLY A 65 17.60 -12.50 -5.56
C GLY A 65 17.38 -14.00 -5.35
N VAL A 66 17.28 -14.37 -4.07
CA VAL A 66 17.15 -15.76 -3.60
C VAL A 66 15.75 -15.95 -2.99
N VAL A 67 15.12 -17.10 -3.23
CA VAL A 67 13.75 -17.36 -2.80
C VAL A 67 13.66 -17.29 -1.27
N GLU A 68 14.56 -17.96 -0.58
CA GLU A 68 14.64 -18.04 0.89
C GLU A 68 14.73 -16.64 1.52
N ASP A 69 15.59 -15.77 0.98
CA ASP A 69 15.72 -14.39 1.46
C ASP A 69 14.45 -13.57 1.21
N LYS A 70 13.77 -13.79 0.08
CA LYS A 70 12.49 -13.13 -0.20
C LYS A 70 11.37 -13.66 0.70
N VAL A 71 11.40 -14.93 1.13
CA VAL A 71 10.48 -15.48 2.15
C VAL A 71 10.66 -14.72 3.46
N ILE A 72 11.91 -14.51 3.89
CA ILE A 72 12.22 -13.75 5.11
C ILE A 72 11.72 -12.31 4.97
N LYS A 73 11.96 -11.65 3.84
CA LYS A 73 11.47 -10.29 3.58
C LYS A 73 9.94 -10.20 3.60
N ASN A 74 9.24 -11.17 3.03
CA ASN A 74 7.77 -11.22 3.06
C ASN A 74 7.24 -11.46 4.47
N ASN A 75 7.88 -12.33 5.26
CA ASN A 75 7.53 -12.55 6.65
C ASN A 75 7.75 -11.27 7.49
N TYR A 76 8.88 -10.60 7.31
CA TYR A 76 9.16 -9.32 7.94
C TYR A 76 8.09 -8.28 7.58
N ALA A 77 7.80 -8.10 6.30
CA ALA A 77 6.81 -7.12 5.85
C ALA A 77 5.38 -7.40 6.34
N SER A 78 5.07 -8.63 6.77
CA SER A 78 3.74 -9.04 7.23
C SER A 78 3.67 -9.21 8.74
N GLU A 79 4.21 -10.31 9.26
CA GLU A 79 4.12 -10.72 10.66
C GLU A 79 4.83 -9.72 11.59
N TYR A 80 6.05 -9.29 11.23
CA TYR A 80 6.80 -8.36 12.07
C TYR A 80 6.12 -6.99 12.12
N ILE A 81 5.70 -6.48 10.97
CA ILE A 81 4.96 -5.20 10.87
C ILE A 81 3.63 -5.26 11.64
N TYR A 82 2.90 -6.38 11.57
CA TYR A 82 1.70 -6.56 12.37
C TYR A 82 2.00 -6.47 13.86
N ASN A 83 2.99 -7.22 14.35
CA ASN A 83 3.32 -7.21 15.78
C ASN A 83 3.85 -5.85 16.25
N ALA A 84 4.55 -5.10 15.38
CA ALA A 84 5.05 -3.77 15.70
C ALA A 84 3.92 -2.73 15.91
N TYR A 85 2.81 -2.85 15.17
CA TYR A 85 1.77 -1.81 15.13
C TYR A 85 0.36 -2.26 15.54
N LYS A 86 0.16 -3.52 15.93
CA LYS A 86 -1.18 -4.04 16.28
C LYS A 86 -1.87 -3.21 17.36
N ASP A 87 -1.12 -2.73 18.35
CA ASP A 87 -1.64 -2.00 19.51
C ASP A 87 -1.54 -0.46 19.34
N THR A 88 -1.03 0.02 18.20
CA THR A 88 -0.97 1.46 17.92
C THR A 88 -2.40 2.01 17.70
N VAL A 89 -2.78 3.03 18.47
CA VAL A 89 -4.06 3.73 18.30
C VAL A 89 -3.95 4.68 17.10
N THR A 90 -4.84 4.51 16.14
CA THR A 90 -4.86 5.24 14.86
C THR A 90 -6.25 5.81 14.52
N CYS A 91 -7.21 5.66 15.43
CA CYS A 91 -8.60 6.08 15.28
C CYS A 91 -9.03 7.00 16.43
N GLY A 92 -9.69 8.11 16.12
CA GLY A 92 -10.27 8.99 17.12
C GLY A 92 -9.23 9.72 17.96
N VAL A 93 -9.56 9.98 19.23
CA VAL A 93 -8.67 10.63 20.19
C VAL A 93 -7.52 9.68 20.55
N ILE A 94 -6.29 10.11 20.31
CA ILE A 94 -5.07 9.33 20.59
C ILE A 94 -4.32 9.83 21.82
N GLU A 95 -4.57 11.08 22.23
CA GLU A 95 -3.95 11.68 23.40
C GLU A 95 -4.82 12.84 23.89
N GLU A 96 -4.97 12.96 25.21
CA GLU A 96 -5.66 14.06 25.86
C GLU A 96 -4.79 14.58 27.01
N ASP A 97 -4.45 15.86 26.95
CA ASP A 97 -3.77 16.61 28.01
C ASP A 97 -4.76 17.63 28.58
N SER A 98 -5.47 17.21 29.64
CA SER A 98 -6.47 18.05 30.29
C SER A 98 -5.87 19.28 30.99
N ALA A 99 -4.58 19.24 31.35
CA ALA A 99 -3.90 20.36 32.00
C ALA A 99 -3.53 21.46 31.00
N ALA A 100 -3.07 21.06 29.81
CA ALA A 100 -2.81 21.97 28.69
C ALA A 100 -4.08 22.32 27.90
N GLY A 101 -5.18 21.59 28.09
CA GLY A 101 -6.41 21.74 27.31
C GLY A 101 -6.26 21.28 25.86
N ILE A 102 -5.42 20.26 25.61
CA ILE A 102 -5.08 19.78 24.26
C ILE A 102 -5.65 18.38 24.06
N VAL A 103 -6.32 18.17 22.92
CA VAL A 103 -6.76 16.84 22.46
C VAL A 103 -6.12 16.59 21.10
N ARG A 104 -5.48 15.43 20.92
CA ARG A 104 -4.94 14.99 19.63
C ARG A 104 -5.85 13.92 19.05
N VAL A 105 -6.31 14.16 17.83
CA VAL A 105 -7.19 13.26 17.07
C VAL A 105 -6.43 12.75 15.85
N ALA A 106 -6.46 11.44 15.63
CA ALA A 106 -5.87 10.83 14.44
C ALA A 106 -6.82 10.91 13.25
N GLU A 107 -6.33 11.48 12.15
CA GLU A 107 -7.05 11.59 10.89
C GLU A 107 -6.22 10.92 9.76
N PRO A 108 -6.85 10.08 8.90
CA PRO A 108 -6.15 9.55 7.73
C PRO A 108 -5.77 10.68 6.77
N ILE A 109 -4.63 10.54 6.09
CA ILE A 109 -4.18 11.51 5.09
C ILE A 109 -5.08 11.48 3.85
N GLY A 110 -5.63 10.31 3.50
CA GLY A 110 -6.45 10.10 2.33
C GLY A 110 -5.93 8.95 1.45
N VAL A 111 -5.66 9.25 0.19
CA VAL A 111 -5.16 8.30 -0.81
C VAL A 111 -3.65 8.38 -0.95
N VAL A 112 -2.99 7.23 -0.77
CA VAL A 112 -1.54 7.07 -0.88
C VAL A 112 -1.15 6.59 -2.28
N ALA A 113 -0.24 7.32 -2.93
CA ALA A 113 0.48 6.83 -4.11
C ALA A 113 1.70 6.02 -3.68
N ALA A 114 1.71 4.72 -3.97
CA ALA A 114 2.80 3.82 -3.58
C ALA A 114 3.62 3.38 -4.80
N VAL A 115 4.82 3.93 -4.95
CA VAL A 115 5.76 3.47 -5.98
C VAL A 115 6.57 2.29 -5.45
N ILE A 116 6.61 1.19 -6.21
CA ILE A 116 7.19 -0.10 -5.80
C ILE A 116 8.36 -0.48 -6.73
N PRO A 117 9.54 -0.82 -6.17
CA PRO A 117 10.74 -1.14 -6.96
C PRO A 117 10.78 -2.61 -7.39
N THR A 118 11.57 -2.92 -8.42
CA THR A 118 11.85 -4.29 -8.90
C THR A 118 12.55 -5.17 -7.85
N THR A 119 13.31 -4.58 -6.93
CA THR A 119 14.16 -5.33 -5.99
C THR A 119 13.35 -6.00 -4.87
N ASN A 120 12.29 -5.34 -4.41
CA ASN A 120 11.44 -5.78 -3.29
C ASN A 120 9.95 -5.67 -3.63
N PRO A 121 9.47 -6.27 -4.73
CA PRO A 121 8.14 -6.00 -5.27
C PRO A 121 7.01 -6.41 -4.32
N THR A 122 7.11 -7.63 -3.77
CA THR A 122 6.10 -8.23 -2.92
C THR A 122 6.15 -7.67 -1.49
N SER A 123 7.32 -7.66 -0.86
CA SER A 123 7.48 -7.20 0.52
C SER A 123 7.16 -5.71 0.68
N THR A 124 7.53 -4.85 -0.28
CA THR A 124 7.19 -3.42 -0.22
C THR A 124 5.69 -3.19 -0.45
N ALA A 125 5.04 -3.95 -1.34
CA ALA A 125 3.60 -3.88 -1.53
C ALA A 125 2.85 -4.28 -0.25
N ILE A 126 3.22 -5.42 0.36
CA ILE A 126 2.63 -5.89 1.62
C ILE A 126 2.79 -4.83 2.70
N PHE A 127 4.01 -4.38 2.96
CA PHE A 127 4.30 -3.38 4.00
C PHE A 127 3.44 -2.13 3.84
N LYS A 128 3.45 -1.52 2.64
CA LYS A 128 2.71 -0.28 2.38
C LYS A 128 1.20 -0.48 2.49
N CYS A 129 0.66 -1.59 1.99
CA CYS A 129 -0.77 -1.87 2.14
C CYS A 129 -1.16 -2.03 3.62
N LEU A 130 -0.37 -2.77 4.40
CA LEU A 130 -0.66 -3.02 5.81
C LEU A 130 -0.67 -1.73 6.63
N ILE A 131 0.32 -0.86 6.48
CA ILE A 131 0.35 0.42 7.21
C ILE A 131 -0.75 1.38 6.73
N SER A 132 -1.10 1.38 5.43
CA SER A 132 -2.22 2.17 4.90
C SER A 132 -3.55 1.70 5.48
N LEU A 133 -3.78 0.38 5.57
CA LEU A 133 -4.97 -0.19 6.20
C LEU A 133 -5.06 0.18 7.68
N LYS A 134 -3.98 0.00 8.45
CA LYS A 134 -3.92 0.31 9.89
C LYS A 134 -4.21 1.79 10.18
N THR A 135 -4.03 2.67 9.19
CA THR A 135 -4.21 4.13 9.32
C THR A 135 -5.42 4.66 8.56
N ARG A 136 -6.36 3.80 8.13
CA ARG A 136 -7.60 4.18 7.42
C ARG A 136 -7.37 4.94 6.09
N ASN A 137 -6.24 4.69 5.44
CA ASN A 137 -5.91 5.28 4.14
C ASN A 137 -6.28 4.33 2.99
N GLY A 138 -6.65 4.91 1.85
CA GLY A 138 -6.67 4.21 0.57
C GLY A 138 -5.27 4.19 -0.03
N ILE A 139 -4.96 3.21 -0.87
CA ILE A 139 -3.64 3.11 -1.50
C ILE A 139 -3.75 2.64 -2.94
N ILE A 140 -2.99 3.29 -3.83
CA ILE A 140 -2.86 2.91 -5.22
C ILE A 140 -1.40 2.64 -5.53
N ILE A 141 -1.13 1.47 -6.09
CA ILE A 141 0.21 0.98 -6.32
C ILE A 141 0.63 1.25 -7.78
N SER A 142 1.78 1.90 -7.94
CA SER A 142 2.52 1.95 -9.21
C SER A 142 3.65 0.93 -9.17
N PRO A 143 3.48 -0.25 -9.80
CA PRO A 143 4.53 -1.25 -9.85
C PRO A 143 5.60 -0.92 -10.88
N HIS A 144 6.85 -1.30 -10.60
CA HIS A 144 7.86 -1.31 -11.65
C HIS A 144 7.51 -2.33 -12.75
N PRO A 145 7.63 -2.00 -14.07
CA PRO A 145 7.22 -2.89 -15.16
C PRO A 145 7.79 -4.31 -15.13
N ARG A 146 9.05 -4.45 -14.69
CA ARG A 146 9.77 -5.74 -14.53
C ARG A 146 9.28 -6.62 -13.37
N ALA A 147 8.39 -6.14 -12.51
CA ALA A 147 7.93 -6.87 -11.33
C ALA A 147 6.43 -6.67 -11.06
N LYS A 148 5.68 -6.29 -12.09
CA LYS A 148 4.30 -5.84 -11.95
C LYS A 148 3.38 -6.97 -11.50
N LYS A 149 3.55 -8.18 -12.01
CA LYS A 149 2.71 -9.31 -11.67
C LYS A 149 2.87 -9.66 -10.19
N SER A 150 4.10 -9.82 -9.72
CA SER A 150 4.38 -10.16 -8.32
C SER A 150 3.92 -9.07 -7.36
N THR A 151 4.07 -7.80 -7.75
CA THR A 151 3.58 -6.66 -6.97
C THR A 151 2.07 -6.68 -6.84
N ILE A 152 1.36 -6.86 -7.96
CA ILE A 152 -0.11 -6.90 -8.02
C ILE A 152 -0.66 -8.10 -7.26
N ASP A 153 -0.06 -9.29 -7.43
CA ASP A 153 -0.49 -10.50 -6.74
C ASP A 153 -0.38 -10.35 -5.21
N ALA A 154 0.70 -9.71 -4.72
CA ALA A 154 0.84 -9.40 -3.30
C ALA A 154 -0.23 -8.41 -2.80
N ALA A 155 -0.46 -7.33 -3.54
CA ALA A 155 -1.49 -6.33 -3.20
C ALA A 155 -2.89 -6.94 -3.18
N LYS A 156 -3.19 -7.80 -4.16
CA LYS A 156 -4.47 -8.50 -4.28
C LYS A 156 -4.74 -9.44 -3.12
N ILE A 157 -3.73 -10.21 -2.68
CA ILE A 157 -3.86 -11.08 -1.50
C ILE A 157 -4.21 -10.27 -0.25
N VAL A 158 -3.57 -9.10 -0.08
CA VAL A 158 -3.84 -8.20 1.04
C VAL A 158 -5.25 -7.62 0.93
N LEU A 159 -5.65 -7.14 -0.25
CA LEU A 159 -6.99 -6.61 -0.51
C LEU A 159 -8.08 -7.64 -0.23
N ASP A 160 -7.98 -8.83 -0.83
CA ASP A 160 -9.00 -9.88 -0.71
C ASP A 160 -9.21 -10.28 0.76
N ALA A 161 -8.12 -10.36 1.54
CA ALA A 161 -8.18 -10.65 2.96
C ALA A 161 -8.77 -9.48 3.78
N ALA A 162 -8.41 -8.24 3.44
CA ALA A 162 -8.95 -7.04 4.08
C ALA A 162 -10.46 -6.91 3.84
N VAL A 163 -10.90 -7.09 2.59
CA VAL A 163 -12.31 -7.03 2.20
C VAL A 163 -13.11 -8.13 2.87
N LYS A 164 -12.58 -9.36 2.91
CA LYS A 164 -13.21 -10.46 3.66
C LYS A 164 -13.37 -10.16 5.16
N ALA A 165 -12.49 -9.34 5.73
CA ALA A 165 -12.56 -8.88 7.11
C ALA A 165 -13.42 -7.60 7.30
N GLY A 166 -14.02 -7.07 6.23
CA GLY A 166 -14.95 -5.95 6.27
C GLY A 166 -14.43 -4.64 5.67
N ALA A 167 -13.23 -4.60 5.08
CA ALA A 167 -12.75 -3.40 4.40
C ALA A 167 -13.53 -3.10 3.10
N PRO A 168 -13.61 -1.83 2.66
CA PRO A 168 -14.21 -1.50 1.36
C PRO A 168 -13.47 -2.14 0.17
N GLU A 169 -14.20 -2.58 -0.85
CA GLU A 169 -13.67 -3.38 -1.98
C GLU A 169 -12.56 -2.72 -2.80
N ASP A 170 -12.54 -1.38 -2.86
CA ASP A 170 -11.59 -0.60 -3.66
C ASP A 170 -10.55 0.15 -2.80
N ILE A 171 -10.34 -0.27 -1.53
CA ILE A 171 -9.43 0.44 -0.63
C ILE A 171 -7.94 0.28 -1.02
N ILE A 172 -7.61 -0.78 -1.77
CA ILE A 172 -6.31 -1.02 -2.38
C ILE A 172 -6.53 -1.18 -3.89
N ALA A 173 -5.78 -0.45 -4.70
CA ALA A 173 -5.78 -0.58 -6.15
C ALA A 173 -4.34 -0.51 -6.72
N TRP A 174 -4.21 -0.71 -8.03
CA TRP A 174 -2.92 -0.70 -8.71
C TRP A 174 -3.07 -0.31 -10.18
N ILE A 175 -1.93 0.00 -10.82
CA ILE A 175 -1.82 0.17 -12.27
C ILE A 175 -1.45 -1.19 -12.89
N ASP A 176 -2.29 -1.74 -13.78
CA ASP A 176 -2.08 -3.05 -14.40
C ASP A 176 -0.99 -3.02 -15.48
N ILE A 177 -0.94 -1.94 -16.27
CA ILE A 177 0.06 -1.75 -17.32
C ILE A 177 0.87 -0.47 -17.01
N PRO A 178 1.92 -0.53 -16.17
CA PRO A 178 2.60 0.67 -15.70
C PRO A 178 3.25 1.48 -16.83
N SER A 179 3.00 2.79 -16.83
CA SER A 179 3.67 3.79 -17.67
C SER A 179 4.19 4.95 -16.83
N LEU A 180 5.12 5.73 -17.40
CA LEU A 180 5.61 6.95 -16.74
C LEU A 180 4.50 7.98 -16.55
N ASP A 181 3.64 8.15 -17.56
CA ASP A 181 2.53 9.10 -17.50
C ASP A 181 1.55 8.74 -16.40
N MET A 182 1.13 7.47 -16.29
CA MET A 182 0.26 7.02 -15.20
C MET A 182 0.91 7.17 -13.83
N THR A 183 2.21 6.89 -13.70
CA THR A 183 2.92 7.09 -12.43
C THR A 183 2.95 8.57 -12.05
N ASN A 184 3.20 9.46 -13.01
CA ASN A 184 3.22 10.90 -12.80
C ASN A 184 1.83 11.44 -12.45
N THR A 185 0.78 10.99 -13.15
CA THR A 185 -0.61 11.35 -12.82
C THR A 185 -0.96 10.89 -11.41
N LEU A 186 -0.70 9.61 -11.08
CA LEU A 186 -0.98 9.10 -9.74
C LEU A 186 -0.29 9.93 -8.64
N MET A 187 0.99 10.28 -8.84
CA MET A 187 1.73 11.11 -7.88
C MET A 187 1.14 12.52 -7.72
N LYS A 188 0.63 13.12 -8.80
CA LYS A 188 0.01 14.47 -8.76
C LYS A 188 -1.39 14.46 -8.14
N GLU A 189 -2.12 13.37 -8.28
CA GLU A 189 -3.52 13.27 -7.86
C GLU A 189 -3.71 12.72 -6.44
N ALA A 190 -2.72 12.00 -5.90
CA ALA A 190 -2.76 11.46 -4.54
C ALA A 190 -2.56 12.53 -3.45
N ASP A 191 -2.83 12.16 -2.20
CA ASP A 191 -2.69 13.05 -1.04
C ASP A 191 -1.28 12.97 -0.42
N ILE A 192 -0.63 11.81 -0.55
CA ILE A 192 0.78 11.60 -0.18
C ILE A 192 1.43 10.53 -1.04
N ILE A 193 2.73 10.67 -1.27
CA ILE A 193 3.52 9.72 -2.05
C ILE A 193 4.48 8.95 -1.14
N LEU A 194 4.43 7.62 -1.21
CA LEU A 194 5.45 6.73 -0.66
C LEU A 194 6.30 6.21 -1.81
N ALA A 195 7.44 6.84 -2.09
CA ALA A 195 8.29 6.52 -3.21
C ALA A 195 9.48 5.65 -2.78
N THR A 196 9.51 4.38 -3.20
CA THR A 196 10.66 3.49 -2.98
C THR A 196 11.27 3.14 -4.32
N GLY A 197 12.46 3.65 -4.60
CA GLY A 197 13.08 3.48 -5.92
C GLY A 197 14.44 4.17 -6.04
N GLY A 198 14.97 4.21 -7.27
CA GLY A 198 16.23 4.91 -7.54
C GLY A 198 16.13 6.43 -7.35
N PRO A 199 17.27 7.14 -7.32
CA PRO A 199 17.31 8.59 -7.09
C PRO A 199 16.40 9.40 -8.01
N GLY A 200 16.29 9.01 -9.28
CA GLY A 200 15.41 9.67 -10.26
C GLY A 200 13.93 9.58 -9.88
N MET A 201 13.48 8.42 -9.38
CA MET A 201 12.09 8.23 -8.95
C MET A 201 11.78 9.01 -7.67
N VAL A 202 12.71 9.02 -6.71
CA VAL A 202 12.57 9.82 -5.49
C VAL A 202 12.51 11.30 -5.81
N LYS A 203 13.37 11.80 -6.70
CA LYS A 203 13.33 13.19 -7.18
C LYS A 203 12.00 13.51 -7.85
N ALA A 204 11.46 12.62 -8.68
CA ALA A 204 10.16 12.81 -9.32
C ALA A 204 9.02 12.93 -8.29
N ALA A 205 9.02 12.09 -7.25
CA ALA A 205 8.05 12.17 -6.17
C ALA A 205 8.09 13.52 -5.42
N TYR A 206 9.28 14.02 -5.09
CA TYR A 206 9.45 15.35 -4.49
C TYR A 206 9.15 16.52 -5.45
N SER A 207 9.06 16.27 -6.76
CA SER A 207 8.72 17.28 -7.77
C SER A 207 7.24 17.24 -8.20
N SER A 208 6.43 16.41 -7.55
CA SER A 208 5.02 16.18 -7.90
C SER A 208 4.06 17.30 -7.48
N GLY A 209 4.49 18.18 -6.56
CA GLY A 209 3.61 19.14 -5.89
C GLY A 209 2.83 18.56 -4.71
N LYS A 210 3.09 17.31 -4.32
CA LYS A 210 2.47 16.62 -3.17
C LYS A 210 3.51 16.28 -2.09
N PRO A 211 3.11 16.15 -0.81
CA PRO A 211 3.96 15.59 0.23
C PRO A 211 4.49 14.21 -0.19
N ALA A 212 5.79 13.99 -0.01
CA ALA A 212 6.45 12.76 -0.42
C ALA A 212 7.41 12.25 0.65
N LEU A 213 7.41 10.92 0.84
CA LEU A 213 8.38 10.19 1.64
C LEU A 213 9.18 9.28 0.71
N GLY A 214 10.41 9.70 0.40
CA GLY A 214 11.33 8.98 -0.47
C GLY A 214 12.23 8.02 0.28
N VAL A 215 12.35 6.79 -0.24
CA VAL A 215 13.34 5.80 0.19
C VAL A 215 14.19 5.43 -1.02
N GLY A 216 15.48 5.79 -0.95
CA GLY A 216 16.46 5.58 -2.01
C GLY A 216 17.51 4.54 -1.66
N ALA A 217 18.44 4.30 -2.59
CA ALA A 217 19.62 3.49 -2.32
C ALA A 217 20.56 4.25 -1.37
N GLY A 218 20.88 3.65 -0.22
CA GLY A 218 22.02 4.06 0.60
C GLY A 218 23.31 3.49 0.01
N ASN A 219 24.37 4.30 -0.04
CA ASN A 219 25.72 3.82 -0.37
C ASN A 219 26.48 3.63 0.95
N THR A 220 26.24 2.50 1.61
CA THR A 220 26.78 2.14 2.93
C THR A 220 28.10 1.41 2.83
#